data_AF-A0A924DAR9-F1
#
_entry.id   AF-A0A924DAR9-F1
#
_cell.length_a   1.000
_cell.length_b   1.000
_cell.length_c   1.000
_cell.angle_alpha   90.00
_cell.angle_beta   90.00
_cell.angle_gamma   90.00
#
_symmetry.space_group_name_H-M   'P 1'
#
loop_
_entity.id
_entity.type
_entity.pdbx_description
1 polymer ?
#
loop_
_entity_poly.entity_id
_entity_poly.type
_entity_poly.pdbx_seq_one_letter_code
_entity_poly.pdbx_strand_id
1 'polypeptide(L)' 'MKIGYPCKNIQLATTHSKTFRLASYSEERLCEAVLWNLEGLGNILEFNAEAGFLVFRLSSDIVPFASHDVCTMDWRERF' A
#
# COMPACT_ATOMS: atom_id res chain seq x y z
N MET A 1 21.30 3.34 -16.16
CA MET A 1 19.90 3.82 -16.16
C MET A 1 19.09 2.93 -15.23
N LYS A 2 18.27 3.48 -14.32
CA LYS A 2 17.39 2.67 -13.45
C LYS A 2 16.00 2.57 -14.08
N ILE A 3 15.35 1.43 -13.95
CA ILE A 3 14.01 1.16 -14.52
C ILE A 3 13.05 0.86 -13.38
N GLY A 4 11.78 1.20 -13.58
CA GLY A 4 10.72 1.00 -12.61
C GLY A 4 9.34 0.96 -13.22
N TYR A 5 8.36 0.65 -12.39
CA TYR A 5 6.95 0.61 -12.76
C TYR A 5 6.08 1.16 -11.62
N PRO A 6 4.83 1.56 -11.93
CA PRO A 6 3.95 2.13 -10.93
C PRO A 6 3.04 1.10 -10.27
N CYS A 7 2.88 1.25 -8.96
CA CYS A 7 1.88 0.59 -8.13
C CYS A 7 1.99 -0.93 -8.16
N LYS A 8 1.41 -1.64 -9.12
CA LYS A 8 1.23 -3.09 -9.01
C LYS A 8 2.29 -3.91 -9.73
N ASN A 9 2.67 -5.02 -9.14
CA ASN A 9 3.36 -6.10 -9.83
C ASN A 9 2.31 -7.13 -10.28
N ILE A 10 2.16 -7.35 -11.58
CA ILE A 10 1.15 -8.28 -12.13
C ILE A 10 1.57 -9.76 -12.04
N GLN A 11 2.83 -10.04 -11.71
CA GLN A 11 3.34 -11.40 -11.54
C GLN A 11 3.14 -11.91 -10.11
N LEU A 12 2.97 -10.99 -9.14
CA LEU A 12 2.65 -11.33 -7.77
C LEU A 12 1.13 -11.34 -7.57
N ALA A 13 0.64 -12.33 -6.81
CA ALA A 13 -0.77 -12.39 -6.44
C ALA A 13 -1.15 -11.34 -5.37
N THR A 14 -0.16 -10.81 -4.66
CA THR A 14 -0.34 -9.83 -3.59
C THR A 14 -0.55 -8.43 -4.15
N THR A 15 -1.53 -7.73 -3.58
CA THR A 15 -1.79 -6.31 -3.87
C THR A 15 -1.40 -5.46 -2.66
N HIS A 16 -0.91 -4.23 -2.93
CA HIS A 16 -0.55 -3.24 -1.91
C HIS A 16 -1.45 -1.99 -1.98
N SER A 17 -2.57 -2.07 -2.73
CA SER A 17 -3.50 -0.97 -2.96
C SER A 17 -4.94 -1.34 -2.60
N LYS A 18 -5.11 -2.15 -1.54
CA LYS A 18 -6.41 -2.49 -0.98
C LYS A 18 -7.03 -1.24 -0.37
N THR A 19 -8.26 -0.94 -0.78
CA THR A 19 -9.10 0.11 -0.22
C THR A 19 -10.50 -0.44 0.03
N PHE A 20 -11.38 0.34 0.64
CA PHE A 20 -12.76 -0.02 0.93
C PHE A 20 -13.66 1.20 0.74
N ARG A 21 -14.99 1.00 0.77
CA ARG A 21 -15.94 2.12 0.61
C ARG A 21 -15.97 2.99 1.87
N LEU A 22 -16.07 4.31 1.71
CA LEU A 22 -16.17 5.25 2.82
C LEU A 22 -17.29 4.91 3.82
N ALA A 23 -18.44 4.44 3.32
CA ALA A 23 -19.57 4.00 4.15
C ALA A 23 -19.25 2.82 5.09
N SER A 24 -18.14 2.12 4.85
CA SER A 24 -17.66 1.00 5.64
C SER A 24 -16.50 1.38 6.55
N TYR A 25 -16.19 2.67 6.70
CA TYR A 25 -15.04 3.13 7.46
C TYR A 25 -15.13 2.76 8.95
N SER A 26 -14.06 2.12 9.43
CA SER A 26 -13.74 1.92 10.84
C SER A 26 -12.21 1.90 10.98
N GLU A 27 -11.68 2.25 12.15
CA GLU A 27 -10.24 2.18 12.42
C GLU A 27 -9.69 0.76 12.28
N GLU A 28 -10.47 -0.25 12.66
CA GLU A 28 -10.14 -1.67 12.47
C GLU A 28 -9.92 -2.01 10.99
N ARG A 29 -10.86 -1.63 10.11
CA ARG A 29 -10.73 -1.86 8.67
C ARG A 29 -9.59 -1.05 8.05
N LEU A 30 -9.36 0.16 8.54
CA LEU A 30 -8.21 0.95 8.14
C LEU A 30 -6.90 0.22 8.49
N CYS A 31 -6.77 -0.26 9.72
CA CYS A 31 -5.59 -1.02 10.15
C CYS A 31 -5.38 -2.29 9.33
N GLU A 32 -6.44 -3.09 9.13
CA GLU A 32 -6.39 -4.30 8.32
C GLU A 32 -5.94 -4.00 6.88
N ALA A 33 -6.44 -2.92 6.29
CA ALA A 33 -6.06 -2.52 4.94
C ALA A 33 -4.62 -2.03 4.88
N VAL A 34 -4.18 -1.21 5.83
CA VAL A 34 -2.79 -0.70 5.88
C VAL A 34 -1.80 -1.84 6.08
N LEU A 35 -2.04 -2.75 7.02
CA LEU A 35 -1.18 -3.92 7.25
C LEU A 35 -1.07 -4.79 6.00
N TRP A 36 -2.20 -5.13 5.39
CA TRP A 36 -2.23 -5.87 4.14
C TRP A 36 -1.44 -5.17 3.03
N ASN A 37 -1.59 -3.84 2.93
CA ASN A 37 -0.90 -3.05 1.92
C ASN A 37 0.61 -3.00 2.14
N LEU A 38 1.06 -2.82 3.39
CA LEU A 38 2.48 -2.80 3.74
C LEU A 38 3.14 -4.16 3.52
N GLU A 39 2.46 -5.26 3.85
CA GLU A 39 2.92 -6.62 3.54
C GLU A 39 3.04 -6.84 2.03
N GLY A 40 2.02 -6.43 1.26
CA GLY A 40 2.07 -6.47 -0.20
C GLY A 40 3.21 -5.63 -0.78
N LEU A 41 3.47 -4.46 -0.21
CA LEU A 41 4.59 -3.59 -0.61
C LEU A 41 5.93 -4.27 -0.36
N GLY A 42 6.12 -4.87 0.82
CA GLY A 42 7.35 -5.60 1.17
C GLY A 42 7.69 -6.66 0.11
N ASN A 43 6.72 -7.52 -0.22
CA ASN A 43 6.87 -8.55 -1.24
C ASN A 43 7.25 -7.97 -2.63
N ILE A 44 6.67 -6.83 -3.02
CA ILE A 44 7.00 -6.16 -4.28
C ILE A 44 8.44 -5.62 -4.26
N LEU A 45 8.87 -5.02 -3.14
CA LEU A 45 10.21 -4.47 -3.01
C LEU A 45 11.28 -5.56 -3.02
N GLU A 46 11.03 -6.70 -2.36
CA GLU A 46 11.91 -7.87 -2.42
C GLU A 46 12.06 -8.40 -3.85
N PHE A 47 10.94 -8.63 -4.54
CA PHE A 47 10.95 -9.03 -5.95
C PHE A 47 11.71 -8.01 -6.82
N ASN A 48 11.49 -6.73 -6.60
CA ASN A 48 12.12 -5.66 -7.37
C ASN A 48 13.63 -5.63 -7.17
N ALA A 49 14.11 -5.86 -5.94
CA ALA A 49 15.52 -5.95 -5.65
C ALA A 49 16.18 -7.12 -6.40
N GLU A 50 15.52 -8.29 -6.42
CA GLU A 50 16.00 -9.48 -7.13
C GLU A 50 15.99 -9.30 -8.65
N ALA A 51 14.94 -8.69 -9.20
CA ALA A 51 14.75 -8.50 -10.64
C ALA A 51 15.45 -7.25 -11.21
N GLY A 52 16.04 -6.40 -10.37
CA GLY A 52 16.75 -5.19 -10.78
C GLY A 52 15.85 -3.99 -11.09
N PHE A 53 14.59 -3.98 -10.64
CA PHE A 53 13.69 -2.84 -10.74
C PHE A 53 13.96 -1.83 -9.61
N LEU A 54 14.89 -0.91 -9.83
CA LEU A 54 15.38 0.01 -8.79
C LEU A 54 14.59 1.33 -8.67
N VAL A 55 13.44 1.44 -9.34
CA VAL A 55 12.49 2.55 -9.20
C VAL A 55 11.10 1.96 -9.02
N PHE A 56 10.32 2.49 -8.09
CA PHE A 56 8.96 2.04 -7.87
C PHE A 56 8.11 3.20 -7.35
N ARG A 57 6.91 3.37 -7.91
CA ARG A 57 5.94 4.38 -7.42
C ARG A 57 4.91 3.65 -6.56
N LEU A 58 4.78 4.07 -5.31
CA LEU A 58 3.74 3.58 -4.39
C LEU A 58 2.35 3.98 -4.87
N SER A 59 1.35 3.14 -4.59
CA SER A 59 -0.05 3.55 -4.70
C SER A 59 -0.40 4.61 -3.65
N SER A 60 -1.21 5.59 -4.04
CA SER A 60 -1.81 6.54 -3.08
C SER A 60 -2.74 5.86 -2.07
N ASP A 61 -3.25 4.67 -2.41
CA ASP A 61 -4.16 3.89 -1.57
C ASP A 61 -3.43 3.05 -0.50
N ILE A 62 -2.11 3.22 -0.34
CA ILE A 62 -1.35 2.46 0.66
C ILE A 62 -1.91 2.67 2.07
N VAL A 63 -2.38 3.88 2.37
CA VAL A 63 -3.21 4.21 3.53
C VAL A 63 -4.57 4.74 3.03
N PRO A 64 -5.64 3.93 3.06
CA PRO A 64 -6.95 4.37 2.64
C PRO A 64 -7.42 5.61 3.41
N PHE A 65 -7.95 6.61 2.70
CA PHE A 65 -8.52 7.82 3.29
C PHE A 65 -7.54 8.69 4.11
N ALA A 66 -6.22 8.50 3.98
CA ALA A 66 -5.21 9.24 4.76
C ALA A 66 -5.34 10.77 4.72
N SER A 67 -5.91 11.34 3.66
CA SER A 67 -6.14 12.78 3.49
C SER A 67 -7.61 13.21 3.69
N HIS A 68 -8.49 12.30 4.10
CA HIS A 68 -9.91 12.58 4.34
C HIS A 68 -10.15 12.81 5.83
N ASP A 69 -11.04 13.73 6.18
CA ASP A 69 -11.36 14.10 7.57
C ASP A 69 -11.92 12.95 8.44
N VAL A 70 -12.26 11.82 7.82
CA VAL A 70 -12.75 10.63 8.54
C VAL A 70 -11.58 9.86 9.17
N CYS A 71 -10.36 10.06 8.64
CA CYS A 71 -9.15 9.45 9.12
C CYS A 71 -8.61 10.23 10.31
N THR A 72 -9.15 9.91 11.49
CA THR A 72 -8.75 10.52 12.77
C THR A 72 -7.61 9.79 13.47
N MET A 73 -7.31 8.55 13.06
CA MET A 73 -6.24 7.73 13.63
C MET A 73 -4.86 8.18 13.11
N ASP A 74 -3.89 8.34 14.01
CA ASP A 74 -2.50 8.64 13.64
C ASP A 74 -1.79 7.40 13.11
N TRP A 75 -1.99 7.13 11.83
CA TRP A 75 -1.37 6.01 11.15
C TRP A 75 0.15 6.14 11.01
N ARG A 76 0.73 7.35 11.16
CA ARG A 76 2.18 7.56 11.02
C ARG A 76 2.96 7.10 12.24
N GLU A 77 2.38 7.24 13.43
CA GLU A 77 2.98 6.68 14.66
C GLU A 77 2.64 5.19 14.83
N ARG A 78 1.52 4.74 14.26
CA ARG A 78 1.01 3.37 14.43
C ARG A 78 1.76 2.33 13.60
N PHE A 79 2.24 2.68 12.41
CA PHE A 79 2.85 1.78 11.42
C PHE A 79 4.22 2.29 10.99
#